data_AF-A0A3A8E5F2-F1
#
_entry.id   AF-A0A3A8E5F2-F1
#
_cell.length_a   1.000
_cell.length_b   1.000
_cell.length_c   1.000
_cell.angle_alpha   90.00
_cell.angle_beta   90.00
_cell.angle_gamma   90.00
#
_symmetry.space_group_name_H-M   'P 1'
#
loop_
_entity.id
_entity.type
_entity.pdbx_description
1 polymer ?
#
loop_
_entity_poly.entity_id
_entity_poly.type
_entity_poly.pdbx_seq_one_letter_code
_entity_poly.pdbx_strand_id
1 'polypeptide(L)'
;MAYYSGQAASFSELLSVLVNACVEQGWIWVDNILSKDQIGIKLQIVNNHITALAGDGSTLANPAPAIVRMGALDNQTVKFPVDYYLFIFENPDEVYLIIKYELDKFLWLCFGCSILNLPASGAWVAAIKAVGSSDSVNIGIDEGGTAYTGNPTSAAPFWNTKNCHNSFFQHGFETLWSPNSGQALSTIGSVVANGHMGALISRQPNRWNSETIMLPIILLALRSSSKKSYVAEIVNARFLRIDNYDPEEIITYGADKWKVFPFYKKDVLNKDGGGYRDSSGT
;
A
#
# COMPACT_ATOMS: atom_id res chain seq x y z
N MET A 1 2.54 -18.65 -5.49
CA MET A 1 3.10 -17.50 -4.75
C MET A 1 4.54 -17.80 -4.44
N ALA A 2 5.43 -16.90 -4.83
CA ALA A 2 6.82 -16.94 -4.42
C ALA A 2 7.04 -16.00 -3.23
N TYR A 3 7.82 -16.46 -2.25
CA TYR A 3 8.15 -15.71 -1.06
C TYR A 3 9.66 -15.71 -0.87
N TYR A 4 10.23 -14.51 -0.74
CA TYR A 4 11.64 -14.30 -0.49
C TYR A 4 11.79 -13.46 0.78
N SER A 5 12.73 -13.84 1.64
CA SER A 5 13.09 -13.04 2.82
C SER A 5 14.57 -13.15 3.10
N GLY A 6 15.14 -12.09 3.65
CA GLY A 6 16.56 -12.03 3.95
C GLY A 6 16.93 -10.64 4.46
N GLN A 7 18.21 -10.30 4.33
CA GLN A 7 18.73 -8.99 4.67
C GLN A 7 19.24 -8.28 3.43
N ALA A 8 19.10 -6.98 3.40
CA ALA A 8 19.73 -6.11 2.41
C ALA A 8 20.52 -5.02 3.12
N ALA A 9 21.69 -4.67 2.60
CA ALA A 9 22.58 -3.65 3.15
C ALA A 9 22.37 -2.25 2.54
N SER A 10 21.49 -2.10 1.55
CA SER A 10 21.15 -0.80 0.95
C SER A 10 19.84 -0.84 0.18
N PHE A 11 19.32 0.34 -0.18
CA PHE A 11 18.22 0.47 -1.14
C PHE A 11 18.56 -0.08 -2.53
N SER A 12 19.85 -0.03 -2.93
CA SER A 12 20.30 -0.62 -4.20
C SER A 12 20.16 -2.13 -4.19
N GLU A 13 20.57 -2.76 -3.10
CA GLU A 13 20.43 -4.19 -2.93
C GLU A 13 18.97 -4.62 -2.82
N LEU A 14 18.14 -3.86 -2.07
CA LEU A 14 16.70 -4.10 -2.02
C LEU A 14 16.04 -4.03 -3.40
N LEU A 15 16.38 -3.02 -4.22
CA LEU A 15 15.84 -2.91 -5.57
C LEU A 15 16.31 -4.08 -6.45
N SER A 16 17.57 -4.49 -6.35
CA SER A 16 18.07 -5.67 -7.06
C SER A 16 17.34 -6.95 -6.65
N VAL A 17 17.10 -7.15 -5.35
CA VAL A 17 16.33 -8.30 -4.84
C VAL A 17 14.91 -8.29 -5.41
N LEU A 18 14.22 -7.14 -5.36
CA LEU A 18 12.87 -6.99 -5.92
C LEU A 18 12.84 -7.32 -7.40
N VAL A 19 13.74 -6.72 -8.19
CA VAL A 19 13.78 -6.91 -9.65
C VAL A 19 14.12 -8.35 -10.01
N ASN A 20 15.15 -8.93 -9.41
CA ASN A 20 15.57 -10.30 -9.73
C ASN A 20 14.46 -11.31 -9.40
N ALA A 21 13.85 -11.19 -8.22
CA ALA A 21 12.75 -12.07 -7.83
C ALA A 21 11.53 -11.92 -8.76
N CYS A 22 11.17 -10.71 -9.17
CA CYS A 22 10.11 -10.51 -10.15
C CYS A 22 10.45 -11.09 -11.52
N VAL A 23 11.69 -10.92 -12.00
CA VAL A 23 12.14 -11.50 -13.27
C VAL A 23 12.08 -13.03 -13.23
N GLU A 24 12.47 -13.65 -12.11
CA GLU A 24 12.32 -15.10 -11.89
C GLU A 24 10.84 -15.55 -11.95
N GLN A 25 9.89 -14.68 -11.62
CA GLN A 25 8.44 -14.94 -11.71
C GLN A 25 7.80 -14.38 -13.00
N GLY A 26 8.60 -14.22 -14.05
CA GLY A 26 8.12 -13.89 -15.40
C GLY A 26 7.84 -12.41 -15.67
N TRP A 27 8.26 -11.50 -14.78
CA TRP A 27 8.29 -10.07 -15.10
C TRP A 27 9.48 -9.74 -16.01
N ILE A 28 9.36 -8.67 -16.77
CA ILE A 28 10.41 -8.17 -17.67
C ILE A 28 10.99 -6.88 -17.07
N TRP A 29 12.32 -6.76 -17.05
CA TRP A 29 13.03 -5.57 -16.57
C TRP A 29 13.82 -4.91 -17.69
N VAL A 30 13.39 -3.74 -18.15
CA VAL A 30 14.05 -2.94 -19.19
C VAL A 30 13.92 -1.45 -18.86
N ASP A 31 14.99 -0.67 -19.02
CA ASP A 31 14.98 0.80 -18.83
C ASP A 31 14.38 1.30 -17.50
N ASN A 32 14.64 0.54 -16.43
CA ASN A 32 14.09 0.73 -15.09
C ASN A 32 12.58 0.51 -14.95
N ILE A 33 11.96 -0.18 -15.91
CA ILE A 33 10.54 -0.52 -15.90
C ILE A 33 10.44 -2.03 -15.69
N LEU A 34 9.79 -2.41 -14.60
CA LEU A 34 9.37 -3.78 -14.33
C LEU A 34 7.96 -3.93 -14.89
N SER A 35 7.78 -4.81 -15.88
CA SER A 35 6.50 -4.96 -16.56
C SER A 35 6.07 -6.41 -16.71
N LYS A 36 4.76 -6.64 -16.65
CA LYS A 36 4.12 -7.92 -16.95
C LYS A 36 2.76 -7.62 -17.58
N ASP A 37 2.52 -8.18 -18.75
CA ASP A 37 1.35 -7.91 -19.59
C ASP A 37 1.08 -6.41 -19.76
N GLN A 38 -0.05 -5.92 -19.24
CA GLN A 38 -0.47 -4.52 -19.37
C GLN A 38 0.07 -3.62 -18.26
N ILE A 39 0.81 -4.14 -17.29
CA ILE A 39 1.29 -3.39 -16.13
C ILE A 39 2.76 -3.03 -16.34
N GLY A 40 3.11 -1.77 -16.09
CA GLY A 40 4.49 -1.30 -15.99
C GLY A 40 4.70 -0.52 -14.70
N ILE A 41 5.79 -0.80 -14.00
CA ILE A 41 6.21 -0.08 -12.79
C ILE A 41 7.64 0.40 -13.00
N LYS A 42 7.81 1.70 -13.17
CA LYS A 42 9.13 2.31 -13.19
C LYS A 42 9.67 2.43 -11.78
N LEU A 43 10.76 1.72 -11.49
CA LEU A 43 11.40 1.68 -10.18
C LEU A 43 12.76 2.38 -10.23
N GLN A 44 13.00 3.31 -9.31
CA GLN A 44 14.28 4.03 -9.25
C GLN A 44 14.71 4.30 -7.82
N ILE A 45 16.00 4.56 -7.63
CA ILE A 45 16.52 5.06 -6.36
C ILE A 45 16.74 6.56 -6.50
N VAL A 46 16.09 7.32 -5.63
CA VAL A 46 16.22 8.77 -5.56
C VAL A 46 16.45 9.11 -4.09
N ASN A 47 17.48 9.90 -3.76
CA ASN A 47 17.73 10.42 -2.40
C ASN A 47 17.44 9.41 -1.27
N ASN A 48 18.06 8.21 -1.32
CA ASN A 48 17.89 7.12 -0.35
C ASN A 48 16.44 6.65 -0.14
N HIS A 49 15.68 6.51 -1.21
CA HIS A 49 14.40 5.81 -1.21
C HIS A 49 14.13 5.16 -2.57
N ILE A 50 13.30 4.13 -2.58
CA ILE A 50 12.82 3.51 -3.81
C ILE A 50 11.54 4.24 -4.24
N THR A 51 11.52 4.79 -5.43
CA THR A 51 10.33 5.37 -6.06
C THR A 51 9.67 4.38 -6.99
N ALA A 52 8.35 4.46 -7.12
CA ALA A 52 7.57 3.69 -8.07
C ALA A 52 6.57 4.59 -8.79
N LEU A 53 6.55 4.49 -10.12
CA LEU A 53 5.56 5.12 -10.98
C LEU A 53 4.91 4.04 -11.83
N ALA A 54 3.60 3.89 -11.74
CA ALA A 54 2.86 2.95 -12.56
C ALA A 54 2.46 3.54 -13.91
N GLY A 55 2.25 2.68 -14.88
CA GLY A 55 1.78 2.97 -16.23
C GLY A 55 1.44 1.69 -16.98
N ASP A 56 1.09 1.83 -18.24
CA ASP A 56 0.74 0.71 -19.11
C ASP A 56 1.99 0.07 -19.72
N GLY A 57 2.15 -1.23 -19.46
CA GLY A 57 3.14 -2.12 -20.07
C GLY A 57 4.61 -1.67 -19.97
N SER A 58 5.44 -2.21 -20.85
CA SER A 58 6.90 -2.02 -20.83
C SER A 58 7.37 -0.62 -21.21
N THR A 59 6.50 0.21 -21.80
CA THR A 59 6.83 1.60 -22.18
C THR A 59 6.32 2.63 -21.18
N LEU A 60 5.60 2.19 -20.15
CA LEU A 60 4.97 3.05 -19.15
C LEU A 60 4.04 4.10 -19.79
N ALA A 61 3.28 3.69 -20.81
CA ALA A 61 2.30 4.58 -21.45
C ALA A 61 1.22 5.00 -20.42
N ASN A 62 0.63 6.19 -20.61
CA ASN A 62 -0.36 6.74 -19.69
C ASN A 62 0.05 6.63 -18.20
N PRO A 63 1.17 7.22 -17.76
CA PRO A 63 1.65 7.04 -16.40
C PRO A 63 0.67 7.61 -15.36
N ALA A 64 0.71 7.06 -14.15
CA ALA A 64 0.01 7.61 -12.99
C ALA A 64 0.41 9.08 -12.77
N PRO A 65 -0.50 9.92 -12.25
CA PRO A 65 -0.27 11.37 -12.16
C PRO A 65 0.82 11.77 -11.15
N ALA A 66 1.24 10.86 -10.27
CA ALA A 66 2.33 11.11 -9.33
C ALA A 66 3.04 9.81 -8.92
N ILE A 67 4.20 9.99 -8.31
CA ILE A 67 5.14 8.93 -7.90
C ILE A 67 4.91 8.59 -6.44
N VAL A 68 4.90 7.29 -6.10
CA VAL A 68 4.95 6.81 -4.72
C VAL A 68 6.38 6.43 -4.33
N ARG A 69 6.69 6.43 -3.04
CA ARG A 69 8.01 6.06 -2.54
C ARG A 69 7.98 5.21 -1.29
N MET A 70 8.90 4.26 -1.21
CA MET A 70 9.29 3.56 0.01
C MET A 70 10.60 4.16 0.52
N GLY A 71 10.53 4.83 1.65
CA GLY A 71 11.65 5.47 2.31
C GLY A 71 11.21 6.00 3.67
N ALA A 72 12.17 6.47 4.47
CA ALA A 72 11.91 6.84 5.85
C ALA A 72 10.75 7.83 6.03
N LEU A 73 10.07 7.63 7.15
CA LEU A 73 9.14 8.57 7.76
C LEU A 73 9.86 9.31 8.92
N ASP A 74 9.28 10.40 9.38
CA ASP A 74 9.65 11.26 10.50
C ASP A 74 11.08 11.86 10.53
N ASN A 75 11.61 12.37 9.41
CA ASN A 75 13.00 12.87 9.29
C ASN A 75 14.06 11.84 9.72
N GLN A 76 13.69 10.56 9.84
CA GLN A 76 14.60 9.51 10.26
C GLN A 76 15.36 8.95 9.05
N THR A 77 16.46 8.25 9.30
CA THR A 77 17.24 7.57 8.26
C THR A 77 17.08 6.08 8.43
N VAL A 78 16.79 5.38 7.33
CA VAL A 78 16.78 3.91 7.30
C VAL A 78 18.19 3.41 7.60
N LYS A 79 18.36 2.65 8.69
CA LYS A 79 19.62 2.02 9.05
C LYS A 79 19.67 0.63 8.44
N PHE A 80 20.71 0.37 7.67
CA PHE A 80 20.97 -0.93 7.08
C PHE A 80 21.97 -1.73 7.94
N PRO A 81 21.94 -3.08 7.93
CA PRO A 81 21.04 -3.91 7.13
C PRO A 81 19.59 -3.89 7.62
N VAL A 82 18.65 -4.10 6.70
CA VAL A 82 17.22 -4.25 6.99
C VAL A 82 16.77 -5.65 6.64
N ASP A 83 15.82 -6.18 7.40
CA ASP A 83 15.14 -7.42 7.04
C ASP A 83 14.08 -7.10 5.98
N TYR A 84 13.98 -7.93 4.94
CA TYR A 84 12.96 -7.78 3.88
C TYR A 84 12.06 -9.00 3.77
N TYR A 85 10.85 -8.74 3.28
CA TYR A 85 9.81 -9.71 2.98
C TYR A 85 9.21 -9.36 1.62
N LEU A 86 9.36 -10.26 0.65
CA LEU A 86 8.89 -10.08 -0.71
C LEU A 86 7.91 -11.19 -1.06
N PHE A 87 6.69 -10.81 -1.39
CA PHE A 87 5.63 -11.71 -1.84
C PHE A 87 5.31 -11.39 -3.30
N ILE A 88 5.29 -12.42 -4.15
CA ILE A 88 4.94 -12.31 -5.57
C ILE A 88 3.84 -13.33 -5.88
N PHE A 89 2.69 -12.81 -6.30
CA PHE A 89 1.51 -13.57 -6.69
C PHE A 89 1.29 -13.48 -8.20
N GLU A 90 0.63 -14.48 -8.76
CA GLU A 90 0.36 -14.58 -10.21
C GLU A 90 -1.15 -14.55 -10.54
N ASN A 91 -2.02 -14.61 -9.52
CA ASN A 91 -3.48 -14.64 -9.69
C ASN A 91 -4.19 -13.84 -8.59
N PRO A 92 -4.41 -12.53 -8.78
CA PRO A 92 -3.82 -11.67 -9.80
C PRO A 92 -2.32 -11.44 -9.60
N ASP A 93 -1.67 -10.81 -10.58
CA ASP A 93 -0.31 -10.31 -10.44
C ASP A 93 -0.29 -9.21 -9.36
N GLU A 94 0.30 -9.54 -8.21
CA GLU A 94 0.49 -8.61 -7.10
C GLU A 94 1.87 -8.85 -6.48
N VAL A 95 2.56 -7.75 -6.17
CA VAL A 95 3.88 -7.75 -5.57
C VAL A 95 3.85 -6.89 -4.32
N TYR A 96 4.38 -7.44 -3.23
CA TYR A 96 4.49 -6.76 -1.94
C TYR A 96 5.92 -6.85 -1.43
N LEU A 97 6.61 -5.72 -1.38
CA LEU A 97 7.89 -5.58 -0.70
C LEU A 97 7.66 -4.85 0.63
N ILE A 98 7.98 -5.52 1.73
CA ILE A 98 7.95 -4.96 3.08
C ILE A 98 9.37 -5.06 3.65
N ILE A 99 9.82 -4.01 4.33
CA ILE A 99 11.07 -4.03 5.08
C ILE A 99 10.84 -3.66 6.54
N LYS A 100 11.64 -4.24 7.42
CA LYS A 100 11.77 -3.87 8.82
C LYS A 100 13.15 -3.27 9.02
N TYR A 101 13.21 -1.98 9.37
CA TYR A 101 14.49 -1.24 9.42
C TYR A 101 14.89 -0.75 10.82
N GLU A 102 14.03 -0.99 11.82
CA GLU A 102 14.32 -0.87 13.25
C GLU A 102 13.58 -2.01 13.98
N LEU A 103 13.56 -1.98 15.31
CA LEU A 103 12.90 -3.03 16.10
C LEU A 103 11.39 -3.16 15.80
N ASP A 104 10.73 -2.03 15.50
CA ASP A 104 9.27 -1.92 15.44
C ASP A 104 8.74 -1.09 14.25
N LYS A 105 9.61 -0.72 13.29
CA LYS A 105 9.26 0.14 12.15
C LYS A 105 9.33 -0.59 10.81
N PHE A 106 8.30 -0.37 10.02
CA PHE A 106 8.08 -1.03 8.74
C PHE A 106 7.91 -0.01 7.62
N LEU A 107 8.46 -0.31 6.45
CA LEU A 107 8.20 0.42 5.21
C LEU A 107 7.78 -0.58 4.16
N TRP A 108 7.00 -0.12 3.18
CA TRP A 108 6.48 -1.01 2.15
C TRP A 108 6.28 -0.30 0.81
N LEU A 109 6.31 -1.11 -0.24
CA LEU A 109 5.97 -0.80 -1.62
C LEU A 109 5.19 -1.99 -2.18
N CYS A 110 4.06 -1.74 -2.81
CA CYS A 110 3.29 -2.77 -3.48
C CYS A 110 2.64 -2.27 -4.77
N PHE A 111 2.38 -3.21 -5.68
CA PHE A 111 1.76 -2.94 -6.96
C PHE A 111 1.14 -4.21 -7.53
N GLY A 112 0.25 -4.06 -8.50
CA GLY A 112 -0.39 -5.19 -9.16
C GLY A 112 -1.48 -4.78 -10.14
N CYS A 113 -2.34 -5.73 -10.48
CA CYS A 113 -3.55 -5.49 -11.27
C CYS A 113 -4.81 -6.00 -10.55
N SER A 114 -5.95 -5.44 -10.95
CA SER A 114 -7.28 -5.91 -10.56
C SER A 114 -7.69 -7.13 -11.38
N ILE A 115 -8.45 -8.04 -10.75
CA ILE A 115 -9.12 -9.16 -11.42
C ILE A 115 -10.38 -8.74 -12.21
N LEU A 116 -10.84 -7.50 -12.03
CA LEU A 116 -12.06 -7.01 -12.67
C LEU A 116 -11.80 -6.59 -14.11
N ASN A 117 -12.79 -6.84 -14.98
CA ASN A 117 -12.77 -6.32 -16.33
C ASN A 117 -13.13 -4.83 -16.32
N LEU A 118 -12.10 -3.99 -16.44
CA LEU A 118 -12.21 -2.53 -16.39
C LEU A 118 -11.93 -1.93 -17.78
N PRO A 119 -12.40 -0.70 -18.05
CA PRO A 119 -12.05 0.01 -19.28
C PRO A 119 -10.55 0.28 -19.48
N ALA A 120 -9.77 0.31 -18.40
CA ALA A 120 -8.31 0.40 -18.43
C ALA A 120 -7.65 -0.85 -17.84
N SER A 121 -6.32 -0.86 -17.75
CA SER A 121 -5.51 -2.03 -17.35
C SER A 121 -5.81 -2.58 -15.95
N GLY A 122 -6.46 -1.80 -15.07
CA GLY A 122 -6.65 -2.17 -13.67
C GLY A 122 -5.36 -2.15 -12.85
N ALA A 123 -4.28 -1.57 -13.40
CA ALA A 123 -3.00 -1.43 -12.72
C ALA A 123 -3.12 -0.55 -11.48
N TRP A 124 -2.35 -0.88 -10.45
CA TRP A 124 -2.31 -0.12 -9.22
C TRP A 124 -0.92 -0.14 -8.60
N VAL A 125 -0.62 0.93 -7.86
CA VAL A 125 0.64 1.09 -7.13
C VAL A 125 0.37 1.80 -5.82
N ALA A 126 1.03 1.36 -4.77
CA ALA A 126 0.97 1.99 -3.47
C ALA A 126 2.32 1.86 -2.74
N ALA A 127 2.64 2.83 -1.90
CA ALA A 127 3.79 2.74 -0.99
C ALA A 127 3.45 3.42 0.32
N ILE A 128 4.41 3.41 1.26
CA ILE A 128 4.25 4.12 2.54
C ILE A 128 3.78 5.58 2.35
N LYS A 129 4.23 6.27 1.28
CA LYS A 129 3.74 7.62 0.90
C LYS A 129 3.97 8.00 -0.57
N ALA A 130 3.39 9.12 -1.01
CA ALA A 130 3.82 9.80 -2.25
C ALA A 130 5.10 10.64 -2.07
N VAL A 131 5.79 10.87 -3.19
CA VAL A 131 6.81 11.91 -3.27
C VAL A 131 6.18 13.27 -2.95
N GLY A 132 6.83 14.08 -2.12
CA GLY A 132 6.32 15.39 -1.67
C GLY A 132 5.30 15.34 -0.52
N SER A 133 4.89 14.14 -0.07
CA SER A 133 4.16 14.00 1.19
C SER A 133 5.11 14.13 2.39
N SER A 134 4.55 14.54 3.52
CA SER A 134 5.31 14.69 4.75
C SER A 134 5.84 13.37 5.28
N ASP A 135 6.67 13.52 6.30
CA ASP A 135 7.33 12.47 7.00
C ASP A 135 6.46 11.88 8.12
N SER A 136 5.38 12.55 8.54
CA SER A 136 4.54 12.05 9.64
C SER A 136 3.35 11.18 9.22
N VAL A 137 2.85 10.38 10.16
CA VAL A 137 1.66 9.53 9.99
C VAL A 137 0.40 10.21 10.55
N ASN A 138 -0.70 10.08 9.81
CA ASN A 138 -2.05 10.41 10.25
C ASN A 138 -3.03 9.37 9.74
N ILE A 139 -3.49 8.52 10.65
CA ILE A 139 -4.48 7.48 10.38
C ILE A 139 -5.50 7.46 11.52
N GLY A 140 -6.76 7.23 11.15
CA GLY A 140 -7.87 6.95 12.04
C GLY A 140 -8.63 5.71 11.56
N ILE A 141 -9.66 5.31 12.32
CA ILE A 141 -10.48 4.11 12.04
C ILE A 141 -11.07 4.11 10.61
N ASP A 142 -11.53 5.27 10.14
CA ASP A 142 -12.21 5.43 8.85
C ASP A 142 -11.71 6.64 8.05
N GLU A 143 -10.60 7.23 8.49
CA GLU A 143 -9.96 8.34 7.80
C GLU A 143 -8.44 8.25 7.82
N GLY A 144 -7.80 9.01 6.93
CA GLY A 144 -6.36 9.07 6.84
C GLY A 144 -5.90 10.31 6.11
N GLY A 145 -4.72 10.79 6.49
CA GLY A 145 -4.13 11.97 5.89
C GLY A 145 -4.54 13.31 6.50
N THR A 146 -4.04 14.42 5.94
CA THR A 146 -4.61 15.76 6.19
C THR A 146 -4.65 16.62 4.93
N ALA A 147 -5.35 17.78 5.02
CA ALA A 147 -5.49 18.77 3.96
C ALA A 147 -4.62 20.03 4.16
N TYR A 148 -3.73 20.05 5.16
CA TYR A 148 -2.99 21.25 5.58
C TYR A 148 -1.47 21.07 5.51
N THR A 149 -0.74 22.14 5.81
CA THR A 149 0.72 22.23 5.82
C THR A 149 1.35 21.02 6.50
N GLY A 150 2.19 20.30 5.76
CA GLY A 150 2.84 19.09 6.24
C GLY A 150 2.06 17.79 6.04
N ASN A 151 1.04 17.74 5.15
CA ASN A 151 0.48 16.55 4.46
C ASN A 151 0.96 15.16 4.94
N PRO A 152 0.65 14.72 6.18
CA PRO A 152 1.02 13.42 6.69
C PRO A 152 0.22 12.34 5.94
N THR A 153 0.81 11.17 5.75
CA THR A 153 0.18 10.02 5.09
C THR A 153 -0.52 9.14 6.13
N SER A 154 -1.54 8.38 5.75
CA SER A 154 -2.03 7.26 6.59
C SER A 154 -1.02 6.13 6.75
N ALA A 155 0.01 6.10 5.89
CA ALA A 155 0.96 5.00 5.77
C ALA A 155 0.31 3.65 5.38
N ALA A 156 -0.99 3.64 5.07
CA ALA A 156 -1.76 2.46 4.69
C ALA A 156 -2.21 2.56 3.21
N PRO A 157 -2.23 1.46 2.44
CA PRO A 157 -2.63 1.50 1.04
C PRO A 157 -4.12 1.85 0.93
N PHE A 158 -4.45 2.80 0.04
CA PHE A 158 -5.83 3.22 -0.25
C PHE A 158 -6.65 3.73 0.97
N TRP A 159 -5.97 4.16 2.04
CA TRP A 159 -6.63 4.62 3.29
C TRP A 159 -6.76 6.15 3.40
N ASN A 160 -5.95 6.91 2.65
CA ASN A 160 -6.06 8.38 2.67
C ASN A 160 -7.42 8.84 2.15
N THR A 161 -8.12 9.61 2.98
CA THR A 161 -9.38 10.28 2.65
C THR A 161 -9.19 11.79 2.46
N LYS A 162 -7.99 12.32 2.74
CA LYS A 162 -7.56 13.73 2.68
C LYS A 162 -6.35 13.93 1.73
N ASN A 163 -5.85 15.15 1.52
CA ASN A 163 -5.05 15.55 0.33
C ASN A 163 -3.64 14.94 0.20
N CYS A 164 -3.31 13.90 0.97
CA CYS A 164 -2.12 13.10 0.73
C CYS A 164 -2.50 11.85 -0.09
N HIS A 165 -1.64 11.49 -1.02
CA HIS A 165 -1.82 10.30 -1.86
C HIS A 165 -0.66 9.36 -1.58
N ASN A 166 -0.92 8.08 -1.47
CA ASN A 166 0.14 7.07 -1.41
C ASN A 166 -0.24 5.84 -2.22
N SER A 167 -1.33 5.93 -2.98
CA SER A 167 -1.86 4.86 -3.80
C SER A 167 -2.58 5.44 -5.02
N PHE A 168 -2.44 4.77 -6.15
CA PHE A 168 -3.08 5.12 -7.42
C PHE A 168 -3.66 3.85 -8.05
N PHE A 169 -4.83 3.99 -8.68
CA PHE A 169 -5.53 2.90 -9.36
C PHE A 169 -6.00 3.34 -10.74
N GLN A 170 -5.79 2.51 -11.77
CA GLN A 170 -6.13 2.79 -13.15
C GLN A 170 -7.44 2.09 -13.56
N HIS A 171 -8.58 2.74 -13.36
CA HIS A 171 -9.88 2.16 -13.69
C HIS A 171 -10.43 2.57 -15.06
N GLY A 172 -10.02 3.72 -15.63
CA GLY A 172 -10.49 4.13 -16.97
C GLY A 172 -11.95 4.57 -17.06
N PHE A 173 -12.54 5.07 -15.98
CA PHE A 173 -13.93 5.55 -15.99
C PHE A 173 -13.95 7.06 -16.30
N GLU A 174 -14.42 7.92 -15.39
CA GLU A 174 -14.36 9.38 -15.56
C GLU A 174 -12.93 9.90 -15.66
N THR A 175 -12.00 9.19 -15.02
CA THR A 175 -10.57 9.45 -15.03
C THR A 175 -9.85 8.15 -15.38
N LEU A 176 -8.68 8.27 -16.01
CA LEU A 176 -7.84 7.12 -16.32
C LEU A 176 -7.23 6.56 -15.03
N TRP A 177 -6.55 7.44 -14.30
CA TRP A 177 -5.93 7.19 -13.00
C TRP A 177 -6.65 7.93 -11.90
N SER A 178 -6.76 7.28 -10.77
CA SER A 178 -7.39 7.85 -9.59
C SER A 178 -6.55 7.64 -8.34
N PRO A 179 -6.21 8.73 -7.63
CA PRO A 179 -5.52 8.65 -6.34
C PRO A 179 -6.48 8.21 -5.22
N ASN A 180 -5.90 7.78 -4.10
CA ASN A 180 -6.56 7.88 -2.80
C ASN A 180 -6.44 9.31 -2.28
N SER A 181 -7.43 10.17 -2.56
CA SER A 181 -7.34 11.60 -2.28
C SER A 181 -8.45 12.15 -1.40
N GLY A 182 -8.06 13.11 -0.55
CA GLY A 182 -8.55 14.48 -0.39
C GLY A 182 -9.95 14.71 0.14
N GLN A 183 -10.83 14.14 -0.65
CA GLN A 183 -12.23 14.42 -0.78
C GLN A 183 -12.78 13.11 -1.35
N ALA A 184 -12.33 11.94 -0.87
CA ALA A 184 -12.73 10.68 -1.49
C ALA A 184 -14.25 10.42 -1.41
N LEU A 185 -14.94 11.27 -0.64
CA LEU A 185 -16.39 11.35 -0.53
C LEU A 185 -17.03 12.42 -1.43
N SER A 186 -16.26 13.34 -2.04
CA SER A 186 -16.75 14.48 -2.82
C SER A 186 -16.00 14.82 -4.13
N THR A 187 -14.84 14.20 -4.41
CA THR A 187 -14.09 14.35 -5.67
C THR A 187 -14.25 13.11 -6.53
N ILE A 188 -14.92 13.28 -7.67
CA ILE A 188 -15.14 12.23 -8.67
C ILE A 188 -13.79 11.62 -9.09
N GLY A 189 -13.75 10.30 -9.23
CA GLY A 189 -12.56 9.52 -9.54
C GLY A 189 -11.87 8.96 -8.30
N SER A 190 -11.87 9.66 -7.17
CA SER A 190 -11.12 9.25 -5.96
C SER A 190 -11.44 7.81 -5.52
N VAL A 191 -10.39 7.06 -5.16
CA VAL A 191 -10.49 5.64 -4.77
C VAL A 191 -10.09 5.44 -3.32
N VAL A 192 -10.95 4.81 -2.51
CA VAL A 192 -10.66 4.49 -1.10
C VAL A 192 -11.13 3.11 -0.71
N ALA A 193 -10.44 2.53 0.28
CA ALA A 193 -10.75 1.22 0.84
C ALA A 193 -11.42 1.29 2.22
N ASN A 194 -11.10 2.27 3.07
CA ASN A 194 -11.48 2.24 4.49
C ASN A 194 -12.94 2.63 4.80
N GLY A 195 -13.53 3.57 4.06
CA GLY A 195 -14.79 4.23 4.48
C GLY A 195 -16.00 3.30 4.67
N HIS A 196 -16.06 2.15 3.99
CA HIS A 196 -17.15 1.18 4.17
C HIS A 196 -16.88 0.17 5.30
N MET A 197 -15.64 0.10 5.79
CA MET A 197 -15.18 -0.85 6.80
C MET A 197 -15.10 -0.26 8.20
N GLY A 198 -15.25 1.07 8.39
CA GLY A 198 -15.04 1.74 9.68
C GLY A 198 -15.84 1.12 10.84
N ALA A 199 -17.09 0.69 10.59
CA ALA A 199 -17.92 0.03 11.59
C ALA A 199 -17.46 -1.40 11.95
N LEU A 200 -16.72 -2.07 11.06
CA LEU A 200 -16.12 -3.38 11.32
C LEU A 200 -14.77 -3.23 12.03
N ILE A 201 -13.96 -2.26 11.61
CA ILE A 201 -12.65 -1.94 12.22
C ILE A 201 -12.84 -1.47 13.68
N SER A 202 -13.79 -0.56 13.93
CA SER A 202 -14.08 -0.05 15.28
C SER A 202 -14.56 -1.10 16.28
N ARG A 203 -15.06 -2.25 15.80
CA ARG A 203 -15.53 -3.37 16.63
C ARG A 203 -14.47 -4.45 16.86
N GLN A 204 -13.24 -4.22 16.38
CA GLN A 204 -12.12 -5.11 16.52
C GLN A 204 -11.10 -4.59 17.54
N PRO A 205 -10.49 -5.46 18.36
CA PRO A 205 -10.86 -6.87 18.53
C PRO A 205 -12.26 -7.03 19.14
N ASN A 206 -12.93 -8.13 18.84
CA ASN A 206 -14.26 -8.41 19.36
C ASN A 206 -14.21 -8.51 20.89
N ARG A 207 -15.03 -7.72 21.59
CA ARG A 207 -15.01 -7.64 23.06
C ARG A 207 -15.35 -8.94 23.78
N TRP A 208 -16.03 -9.87 23.10
CA TRP A 208 -16.46 -11.14 23.70
C TRP A 208 -15.35 -12.19 23.73
N ASN A 209 -14.55 -12.30 22.66
CA ASN A 209 -13.55 -13.36 22.50
C ASN A 209 -12.15 -12.83 22.17
N SER A 210 -11.97 -11.51 22.11
CA SER A 210 -10.72 -10.84 21.75
C SER A 210 -10.18 -11.18 20.35
N GLU A 211 -11.02 -11.75 19.48
CA GLU A 211 -10.64 -12.11 18.12
C GLU A 211 -10.75 -10.92 17.16
N THR A 212 -9.86 -10.88 16.19
CA THR A 212 -9.91 -9.92 15.08
C THR A 212 -10.19 -10.68 13.78
N ILE A 213 -11.04 -10.13 12.92
CA ILE A 213 -11.30 -10.68 11.59
C ILE A 213 -10.46 -9.96 10.52
N MET A 214 -9.99 -10.71 9.53
CA MET A 214 -9.39 -10.12 8.33
C MET A 214 -10.46 -9.50 7.44
N LEU A 215 -10.28 -8.24 7.07
CA LEU A 215 -11.19 -7.49 6.21
C LEU A 215 -10.65 -7.37 4.79
N PRO A 216 -11.49 -7.57 3.75
CA PRO A 216 -11.08 -7.43 2.36
C PRO A 216 -10.72 -5.98 2.02
N ILE A 217 -9.70 -5.78 1.20
CA ILE A 217 -9.34 -4.45 0.71
C ILE A 217 -10.12 -4.19 -0.58
N ILE A 218 -11.34 -3.69 -0.42
CA ILE A 218 -12.24 -3.36 -1.53
C ILE A 218 -12.04 -1.89 -1.92
N LEU A 219 -11.72 -1.65 -3.19
CA LEU A 219 -11.54 -0.31 -3.75
C LEU A 219 -12.86 0.20 -4.32
N LEU A 220 -13.33 1.33 -3.79
CA LEU A 220 -14.51 2.04 -4.28
C LEU A 220 -14.10 3.37 -4.90
N ALA A 221 -14.47 3.59 -6.16
CA ALA A 221 -14.29 4.88 -6.84
C ALA A 221 -15.56 5.74 -6.70
N LEU A 222 -15.40 7.00 -6.33
CA LEU A 222 -16.50 7.97 -6.32
C LEU A 222 -16.89 8.34 -7.77
N ARG A 223 -18.19 8.29 -8.06
CA ARG A 223 -18.80 8.59 -9.36
C ARG A 223 -19.67 9.84 -9.25
N SER A 224 -20.06 10.39 -10.40
CA SER A 224 -21.08 11.45 -10.49
C SER A 224 -22.35 11.10 -9.71
N SER A 225 -23.03 12.15 -9.22
CA SER A 225 -24.23 12.01 -8.36
C SER A 225 -23.98 11.26 -7.05
N SER A 226 -22.76 11.36 -6.49
CA SER A 226 -22.37 10.79 -5.19
C SER A 226 -22.53 9.26 -5.09
N LYS A 227 -22.48 8.56 -6.23
CA LYS A 227 -22.50 7.10 -6.28
C LYS A 227 -21.08 6.55 -6.14
N LYS A 228 -20.96 5.25 -5.83
CA LYS A 228 -19.67 4.56 -5.75
C LYS A 228 -19.69 3.34 -6.67
N SER A 229 -18.61 3.15 -7.42
CA SER A 229 -18.38 1.94 -8.21
C SER A 229 -17.34 1.07 -7.53
N TYR A 230 -17.58 -0.23 -7.52
CA TYR A 230 -16.58 -1.23 -7.15
C TYR A 230 -15.56 -1.34 -8.30
N VAL A 231 -14.30 -1.04 -8.03
CA VAL A 231 -13.25 -0.97 -9.06
C VAL A 231 -12.14 -2.00 -8.90
N ALA A 232 -11.93 -2.51 -7.69
CA ALA A 232 -11.06 -3.65 -7.45
C ALA A 232 -11.29 -4.26 -6.07
N GLU A 233 -10.77 -5.47 -5.90
CA GLU A 233 -10.41 -6.04 -4.61
C GLU A 233 -8.94 -6.45 -4.69
N ILE A 234 -8.16 -6.07 -3.68
CA ILE A 234 -6.79 -6.54 -3.53
C ILE A 234 -6.86 -7.94 -2.94
N VAL A 235 -6.42 -8.95 -3.71
CA VAL A 235 -6.77 -10.34 -3.43
C VAL A 235 -5.84 -10.95 -2.39
N ASN A 236 -4.55 -10.60 -2.39
CA ASN A 236 -3.55 -11.26 -1.53
C ASN A 236 -3.13 -10.41 -0.32
N ALA A 237 -3.91 -9.38 0.03
CA ALA A 237 -3.73 -8.60 1.25
C ALA A 237 -5.08 -8.30 1.92
N ARG A 238 -5.06 -8.19 3.26
CA ARG A 238 -6.25 -7.91 4.08
C ARG A 238 -5.92 -6.86 5.13
N PHE A 239 -6.91 -6.07 5.51
CA PHE A 239 -6.79 -5.23 6.70
C PHE A 239 -7.11 -6.04 7.94
N LEU A 240 -6.34 -5.83 9.00
CA LEU A 240 -6.49 -6.52 10.27
C LEU A 240 -6.10 -5.54 11.37
N ARG A 241 -6.87 -5.52 12.45
CA ARG A 241 -6.48 -4.89 13.71
C ARG A 241 -5.51 -5.78 14.47
N ILE A 242 -4.29 -5.30 14.68
CA ILE A 242 -3.19 -6.09 15.22
C ILE A 242 -3.01 -5.92 16.73
N ASP A 243 -4.04 -5.46 17.45
CA ASP A 243 -4.01 -5.26 18.91
C ASP A 243 -3.40 -6.48 19.63
N ASN A 244 -3.88 -7.68 19.28
CA ASN A 244 -3.49 -8.95 19.89
C ASN A 244 -2.48 -9.78 19.06
N TYR A 245 -1.95 -9.24 17.97
CA TYR A 245 -1.00 -9.93 17.10
C TYR A 245 0.35 -9.25 17.11
N ASP A 246 1.42 -10.02 17.17
CA ASP A 246 2.76 -9.46 17.06
C ASP A 246 3.09 -9.15 15.60
N PRO A 247 3.84 -8.06 15.33
CA PRO A 247 4.38 -7.85 13.99
C PRO A 247 5.14 -9.10 13.52
N GLU A 248 4.96 -9.44 12.24
CA GLU A 248 5.56 -10.59 11.56
C GLU A 248 4.99 -11.96 11.99
N GLU A 249 3.99 -11.99 12.87
CA GLU A 249 3.28 -13.21 13.26
C GLU A 249 2.57 -13.85 12.06
N ILE A 250 2.55 -15.18 12.03
CA ILE A 250 1.86 -15.96 11.01
C ILE A 250 0.56 -16.50 11.60
N ILE A 251 -0.57 -16.04 11.06
CA ILE A 251 -1.91 -16.54 11.40
C ILE A 251 -2.36 -17.55 10.34
N THR A 252 -3.01 -18.63 10.79
CA THR A 252 -3.47 -19.70 9.91
C THR A 252 -5.00 -19.73 9.87
N TYR A 253 -5.56 -19.62 8.67
CA TYR A 253 -6.99 -19.72 8.42
C TYR A 253 -7.25 -20.84 7.42
N GLY A 254 -7.68 -22.00 7.93
CA GLY A 254 -7.83 -23.19 7.09
C GLY A 254 -6.49 -23.62 6.49
N ALA A 255 -6.40 -23.65 5.16
CA ALA A 255 -5.17 -23.97 4.44
C ALA A 255 -4.24 -22.76 4.23
N ASP A 256 -4.77 -21.54 4.41
CA ASP A 256 -4.05 -20.31 4.11
C ASP A 256 -3.24 -19.83 5.32
N LYS A 257 -2.07 -19.25 5.04
CA LYS A 257 -1.20 -18.62 6.02
C LYS A 257 -1.03 -17.15 5.66
N TRP A 258 -1.25 -16.29 6.64
CA TRP A 258 -1.14 -14.84 6.49
C TRP A 258 -0.06 -14.32 7.44
N LYS A 259 0.81 -13.45 6.94
CA LYS A 259 1.82 -12.79 7.77
C LYS A 259 1.36 -11.38 8.10
N VAL A 260 1.39 -11.04 9.38
CA VAL A 260 0.88 -9.77 9.91
C VAL A 260 1.95 -8.70 9.87
N PHE A 261 1.62 -7.51 9.37
CA PHE A 261 2.51 -6.34 9.40
C PHE A 261 1.73 -5.10 9.82
N PRO A 262 2.26 -4.27 10.73
CA PRO A 262 1.74 -2.92 10.90
C PRO A 262 2.02 -2.11 9.63
N PHE A 263 1.18 -1.11 9.34
CA PHE A 263 1.42 -0.23 8.20
C PHE A 263 2.71 0.60 8.34
N TYR A 264 3.03 1.04 9.56
CA TYR A 264 4.28 1.71 9.88
C TYR A 264 4.88 1.20 11.20
N LYS A 265 4.13 1.33 12.30
CA LYS A 265 4.56 0.95 13.65
C LYS A 265 3.35 0.71 14.54
N LYS A 266 3.38 -0.39 15.30
CA LYS A 266 2.34 -0.78 16.26
C LYS A 266 2.38 0.14 17.49
N ASP A 267 1.23 0.69 17.90
CA ASP A 267 1.10 1.47 19.15
C ASP A 267 -0.17 1.08 19.92
N VAL A 268 0.01 0.30 20.98
CA VAL A 268 -1.09 -0.20 21.82
C VAL A 268 -1.76 0.88 22.68
N LEU A 269 -1.09 2.00 22.94
CA LEU A 269 -1.67 3.11 23.71
C LEU A 269 -2.59 3.96 22.83
N ASN A 270 -2.21 4.12 21.56
CA ASN A 270 -2.97 4.87 20.56
C ASN A 270 -3.46 3.95 19.47
N LYS A 271 -4.23 2.94 19.87
CA LYS A 271 -4.70 1.86 19.01
C LYS A 271 -5.34 2.38 17.72
N ASP A 272 -6.13 3.46 17.78
CA ASP A 272 -6.84 4.04 16.63
C ASP A 272 -6.00 5.05 15.84
N GLY A 273 -4.71 5.16 16.15
CA GLY A 273 -3.81 6.15 15.57
C GLY A 273 -4.15 7.59 16.01
N GLY A 274 -4.02 8.50 15.07
CA GLY A 274 -4.30 9.92 15.20
C GLY A 274 -3.34 10.77 14.37
N GLY A 275 -3.54 12.09 14.43
CA GLY A 275 -2.75 13.02 13.64
C GLY A 275 -1.34 13.24 14.18
N TYR A 276 -0.36 13.27 13.26
CA TYR A 276 1.04 13.60 13.53
C TYR A 276 1.68 12.70 14.60
N ARG A 277 1.48 11.38 14.44
CA ARG A 277 2.05 10.37 15.33
C ARG A 277 3.19 9.61 14.64
N ASP A 278 4.13 9.10 15.45
CA ASP A 278 5.16 8.13 15.02
C ASP A 278 4.60 6.69 15.06
N SER A 279 3.37 6.51 14.57
CA SER A 279 2.70 5.21 14.52
C SER A 279 1.47 5.26 13.63
N SER A 280 1.15 4.12 13.02
CA SER A 280 -0.07 3.87 12.27
C SER A 280 -1.21 3.30 13.15
N GLY A 281 -1.08 3.36 14.47
CA GLY A 281 -1.96 2.65 15.41
C GLY A 281 -1.67 1.15 15.48
N THR A 282 -2.66 0.40 15.93
CA THR A 282 -2.73 -1.08 15.89
C THR A 282 -3.71 -1.53 14.82
#